data_AF-A0A256IR51-F1
#
_entry.id   AF-A0A256IR51-F1
#
_cell.length_a   1.000
_cell.length_b   1.000
_cell.length_c   1.000
_cell.angle_alpha   90.00
_cell.angle_beta   90.00
_cell.angle_gamma   90.00
#
_symmetry.space_group_name_H-M   'P 1'
#
loop_
_entity.id
_entity.type
_entity.pdbx_description
1 polymer ?
#
loop_
_entity_poly.entity_id
_entity_poly.type
_entity_poly.pdbx_seq_one_letter_code
_entity_poly.pdbx_strand_id
1 'polypeptide(L)'
;ERIVAGLRAAADLSEATTLTAFEVICDTPDMQDTYLGNAERADIYQFARSNAAQLTTDMTDPDDFEGWLESVKTARILDEWIGGATVEELVERYRIGPGDLDSRVERAEWLLSAAEALGETTGVRVPAVSRARSRL
;
A
#
# COMPACT_ATOMS: atom_id res chain seq x y z
N GLU A 1 12.28 10.34 3.58
CA GLU A 1 11.68 10.51 4.93
C GLU A 1 10.34 9.77 5.09
N ARG A 2 9.47 9.77 4.07
CA ARG A 2 8.12 9.15 4.13
C ARG A 2 8.11 7.66 4.51
N ILE A 3 8.94 6.80 3.88
CA ILE A 3 9.03 5.37 4.26
C ILE A 3 9.39 5.19 5.75
N VAL A 4 10.39 5.92 6.26
CA VAL A 4 10.80 5.79 7.67
C VAL A 4 9.70 6.26 8.62
N ALA A 5 8.97 7.32 8.27
CA ALA A 5 7.81 7.76 9.03
C ALA A 5 6.71 6.70 9.04
N GLY A 6 6.36 6.14 7.88
CA GLY A 6 5.40 5.05 7.76
C GLY A 6 5.81 3.78 8.51
N LEU A 7 7.09 3.41 8.49
CA LEU A 7 7.61 2.28 9.28
C LEU A 7 7.46 2.49 10.79
N ARG A 8 7.68 3.71 11.28
CA ARG A 8 7.49 4.05 12.70
C ARG A 8 6.02 3.97 13.08
N ALA A 9 5.14 4.56 12.27
CA ALA A 9 3.70 4.48 12.49
C ALA A 9 3.20 3.02 12.45
N ALA A 10 3.67 2.22 11.49
CA ALA A 10 3.36 0.79 11.41
C ALA A 10 3.86 -0.01 12.64
N ALA A 11 4.98 0.39 13.25
CA ALA A 11 5.50 -0.27 14.45
C ALA A 11 4.67 0.04 15.71
N ASP A 12 3.93 1.15 15.72
CA ASP A 12 3.05 1.56 16.81
C ASP A 12 1.64 0.93 16.71
N LEU A 13 1.29 0.33 15.56
CA LEU A 13 0.05 -0.42 15.39
C LEU A 13 0.06 -1.70 16.21
N SER A 14 -1.09 -2.04 16.81
CA SER A 14 -1.23 -3.31 17.56
C SER A 14 -1.05 -4.54 16.68
N GLU A 15 -1.46 -4.44 15.41
CA GLU A 15 -1.46 -5.54 14.43
C GLU A 15 -1.08 -4.99 13.04
N ALA A 16 0.22 -4.94 12.72
CA ALA A 16 0.67 -4.60 11.37
C ALA A 16 0.50 -5.80 10.40
N THR A 17 -0.18 -5.56 9.28
CA THR A 17 -0.52 -6.55 8.25
C THR A 17 0.18 -6.25 6.92
N THR A 18 0.05 -7.14 5.93
CA THR A 18 0.59 -6.90 4.59
C THR A 18 0.00 -5.65 3.96
N LEU A 19 -1.27 -5.37 4.19
CA LEU A 19 -1.91 -4.11 3.81
C LEU A 19 -1.22 -2.89 4.43
N THR A 20 -0.84 -2.95 5.70
CA THR A 20 -0.04 -1.89 6.35
C THR A 20 1.27 -1.64 5.60
N ALA A 21 2.00 -2.72 5.29
CA ALA A 21 3.28 -2.61 4.59
C ALA A 21 3.11 -2.02 3.17
N PHE A 22 2.04 -2.43 2.47
CA PHE A 22 1.74 -1.88 1.15
C PHE A 22 1.32 -0.42 1.21
N GLU A 23 0.51 0.01 2.19
CA GLU A 23 0.14 1.42 2.33
C GLU A 23 1.37 2.30 2.56
N VAL A 24 2.31 1.88 3.42
CA VAL A 24 3.56 2.62 3.67
C VAL A 24 4.38 2.86 2.40
N ILE A 25 4.51 1.87 1.52
CA ILE A 25 5.28 2.03 0.27
C ILE A 25 4.47 2.75 -0.81
N CYS A 26 3.14 2.57 -0.85
CA CYS A 26 2.29 3.14 -1.89
C CYS A 26 2.00 4.63 -1.66
N ASP A 27 2.13 5.13 -0.44
CA ASP A 27 2.04 6.56 -0.13
C ASP A 27 3.32 7.33 -0.53
N THR A 28 4.37 6.63 -0.97
CA THR A 28 5.61 7.27 -1.40
C THR A 28 5.51 7.85 -2.81
N PRO A 29 6.18 8.98 -3.12
CA PRO A 29 6.26 9.50 -4.48
C PRO A 29 6.98 8.56 -5.47
N ASP A 30 7.71 7.57 -4.94
CA ASP A 30 8.39 6.55 -5.72
C ASP A 30 7.41 5.47 -6.23
N MET A 31 6.22 5.35 -5.63
CA MET A 31 5.09 4.65 -6.21
C MET A 31 4.46 5.54 -7.30
N GLN A 32 4.14 4.97 -8.46
CA GLN A 32 3.48 5.75 -9.52
C GLN A 32 1.98 5.89 -9.21
N ASP A 33 1.48 7.11 -9.40
CA ASP A 33 0.08 7.44 -9.19
C ASP A 33 -0.85 6.54 -10.02
N THR A 34 -2.01 6.24 -9.43
CA THR A 34 -3.11 5.56 -10.10
C THR A 34 -4.24 6.55 -10.30
N TYR A 35 -5.09 6.35 -11.29
CA TYR A 35 -6.27 7.20 -11.44
C TYR A 35 -7.41 6.68 -10.55
N LEU A 36 -8.04 7.58 -9.79
CA LEU A 36 -9.25 7.28 -9.01
C LEU A 36 -10.51 7.91 -9.63
N GLY A 37 -11.28 7.10 -10.35
CA GLY A 37 -12.57 7.53 -10.87
C GLY A 37 -13.59 7.82 -9.76
N ASN A 38 -14.58 8.69 -10.02
CA ASN A 38 -15.60 9.08 -9.03
C ASN A 38 -16.34 7.90 -8.36
N ALA A 39 -16.65 6.85 -9.12
CA ALA A 39 -17.32 5.67 -8.58
C ALA A 39 -16.39 4.82 -7.70
N GLU A 40 -15.11 4.72 -8.06
CA GLU A 40 -14.10 3.98 -7.29
C GLU A 40 -13.75 4.72 -6.00
N ARG A 41 -13.78 6.06 -6.01
CA ARG A 41 -13.49 6.89 -4.83
C ARG A 41 -14.31 6.49 -3.61
N ALA A 42 -15.61 6.27 -3.79
CA ALA A 42 -16.50 5.88 -2.69
C ALA A 42 -16.18 4.47 -2.16
N ASP A 43 -15.87 3.52 -3.05
CA ASP A 43 -15.48 2.15 -2.67
C ASP A 43 -14.15 2.14 -1.92
N ILE A 44 -13.15 2.84 -2.43
CA ILE A 44 -11.82 2.93 -1.81
C ILE A 44 -11.90 3.67 -0.47
N TYR A 45 -12.69 4.73 -0.36
CA TYR A 45 -12.96 5.38 0.92
C TYR A 45 -13.61 4.43 1.93
N GLN A 46 -14.61 3.65 1.51
CA GLN A 46 -15.27 2.68 2.38
C GLN A 46 -14.30 1.58 2.81
N PHE A 47 -13.44 1.12 1.90
CA PHE A 47 -12.38 0.16 2.20
C PHE A 47 -11.40 0.72 3.21
N ALA A 48 -10.90 1.94 3.02
CA ALA A 48 -9.98 2.60 3.93
C ALA A 48 -10.58 2.73 5.33
N ARG A 49 -11.83 3.19 5.41
CA ARG A 49 -12.57 3.31 6.68
C ARG A 49 -12.75 1.97 7.39
N SER A 50 -13.05 0.91 6.65
CA SER A 50 -13.25 -0.43 7.22
C SER A 50 -11.94 -1.06 7.68
N ASN A 51 -10.81 -0.62 7.13
CA ASN A 51 -9.46 -1.13 7.44
C ASN A 51 -8.59 -0.12 8.19
N ALA A 52 -9.16 0.97 8.72
CA ALA A 52 -8.39 2.07 9.31
C ALA A 52 -7.42 1.63 10.42
N ALA A 53 -7.76 0.58 11.18
CA ALA A 53 -6.89 0.01 12.21
C ALA A 53 -5.61 -0.65 11.67
N GLN A 54 -5.52 -0.90 10.36
CA GLN A 54 -4.37 -1.50 9.68
C GLN A 54 -3.59 -0.48 8.84
N LEU A 55 -4.08 0.75 8.67
CA LEU A 55 -3.42 1.79 7.88
C LEU A 55 -2.57 2.67 8.80
N THR A 56 -1.47 3.21 8.29
CA THR A 56 -0.59 4.08 9.08
C THR A 56 -1.02 5.55 9.04
N THR A 57 -1.74 5.94 7.99
CA THR A 57 -2.29 7.29 7.83
C THR A 57 -3.68 7.40 8.46
N ASP A 58 -3.86 8.37 9.37
CA ASP A 58 -5.20 8.75 9.84
C ASP A 58 -5.98 9.43 8.72
N MET A 59 -7.23 9.03 8.52
CA MET A 59 -8.10 9.56 7.46
C MET A 59 -8.42 11.05 7.61
N THR A 60 -8.25 11.64 8.80
CA THR A 60 -8.48 13.08 9.02
C THR A 60 -7.29 13.97 8.71
N ASP A 61 -6.12 13.37 8.53
CA ASP A 61 -4.84 14.08 8.50
C ASP A 61 -4.21 14.32 7.11
N PRO A 62 -4.61 13.70 5.98
CA PRO A 62 -3.85 13.86 4.75
C PRO A 62 -4.09 15.23 4.12
N ASP A 63 -2.99 15.94 3.85
CA ASP A 63 -3.00 17.19 3.09
C ASP A 63 -3.56 16.99 1.66
N ASP A 64 -3.29 15.82 1.07
CA ASP A 64 -3.86 15.36 -0.19
C ASP A 64 -4.66 14.07 0.04
N PHE A 65 -5.94 14.25 0.37
CA PHE A 65 -6.85 13.14 0.61
C PHE A 65 -7.10 12.26 -0.63
N GLU A 66 -7.07 12.84 -1.82
CA GLU A 66 -7.31 12.08 -3.05
C GLU A 66 -6.10 11.22 -3.41
N GLY A 67 -4.89 11.81 -3.36
CA GLY A 67 -3.64 11.06 -3.52
C GLY A 67 -3.49 9.94 -2.50
N TRP A 68 -3.87 10.18 -1.24
CA TRP A 68 -3.90 9.14 -0.23
C TRP A 68 -4.86 7.98 -0.58
N LEU A 69 -6.07 8.27 -1.08
CA LEU A 69 -6.97 7.22 -1.55
C LEU A 69 -6.40 6.44 -2.76
N GLU A 70 -5.66 7.10 -3.65
CA GLU A 70 -4.95 6.45 -4.76
C GLU A 70 -3.87 5.47 -4.25
N SER A 71 -3.13 5.86 -3.21
CA SER A 71 -2.19 4.99 -2.52
C SER A 71 -2.89 3.80 -1.85
N VAL A 72 -4.04 4.02 -1.18
CA VAL A 72 -4.85 2.93 -0.60
C VAL A 72 -5.39 1.97 -1.67
N LYS A 73 -5.84 2.49 -2.82
CA LYS A 73 -6.25 1.66 -3.97
C LYS A 73 -5.11 0.75 -4.40
N THR A 74 -3.92 1.30 -4.54
CA THR A 74 -2.73 0.54 -4.95
C THR A 74 -2.34 -0.51 -3.90
N ALA A 75 -2.36 -0.14 -2.62
CA ALA A 75 -2.07 -1.06 -1.52
C ALA A 75 -3.05 -2.24 -1.48
N ARG A 76 -4.34 -1.97 -1.71
CA ARG A 76 -5.38 -3.00 -1.79
C ARG A 76 -5.18 -3.94 -2.99
N ILE A 77 -4.82 -3.42 -4.15
CA ILE A 77 -4.52 -4.23 -5.34
C ILE A 77 -3.40 -5.22 -5.03
N LEU A 78 -2.31 -4.75 -4.41
CA LEU A 78 -1.17 -5.59 -4.04
C LEU A 78 -1.53 -6.63 -2.98
N ASP A 79 -2.38 -6.28 -1.99
CA ASP A 79 -2.84 -7.22 -0.98
C ASP A 79 -3.76 -8.32 -1.57
N GLU A 80 -4.67 -7.95 -2.49
CA GLU A 80 -5.51 -8.91 -3.23
C GLU A 80 -4.66 -9.79 -4.16
N TRP A 81 -3.62 -9.24 -4.81
CA TRP A 81 -2.65 -9.99 -5.63
C TRP A 81 -1.95 -11.09 -4.83
N ILE A 82 -1.32 -10.74 -3.70
CA ILE A 82 -0.66 -11.76 -2.85
C ILE A 82 -1.67 -12.70 -2.18
N GLY A 83 -2.96 -12.31 -2.16
CA GLY A 83 -4.11 -13.12 -1.76
C GLY A 83 -4.56 -14.14 -2.80
N GLY A 84 -3.98 -14.11 -4.01
CA GLY A 84 -4.26 -15.05 -5.09
C GLY A 84 -5.26 -14.57 -6.14
N ALA A 85 -5.62 -13.29 -6.15
CA ALA A 85 -6.44 -12.72 -7.21
C ALA A 85 -5.73 -12.81 -8.57
N THR A 86 -6.47 -13.08 -9.64
CA THR A 86 -5.89 -13.16 -10.99
C THR A 86 -5.69 -11.78 -11.60
N VAL A 87 -4.85 -11.71 -12.65
CA VAL A 87 -4.64 -10.48 -13.42
C VAL A 87 -5.98 -9.95 -13.95
N GLU A 88 -6.82 -10.83 -14.50
CA GLU A 88 -8.12 -10.46 -15.04
C GLU A 88 -9.07 -9.89 -13.98
N GLU A 89 -9.11 -10.50 -12.79
CA GLU A 89 -9.93 -10.01 -11.67
C GLU A 89 -9.51 -8.59 -11.26
N LEU A 90 -8.21 -8.34 -11.13
CA LEU A 90 -7.67 -7.05 -10.71
C LEU A 90 -7.82 -5.97 -11.81
N VAL A 91 -7.53 -6.32 -13.06
CA VAL A 91 -7.67 -5.44 -14.23
C VAL A 91 -9.11 -4.96 -14.38
N GLU A 92 -10.08 -5.88 -14.32
CA GLU A 92 -11.50 -5.55 -14.44
C GLU A 92 -11.99 -4.72 -13.24
N ARG A 93 -11.65 -5.14 -12.02
CA ARG A 93 -12.12 -4.49 -10.79
C ARG A 93 -11.61 -3.06 -10.63
N TYR A 94 -10.32 -2.85 -10.91
CA TYR A 94 -9.63 -1.59 -10.62
C TYR A 94 -9.39 -0.72 -11.85
N ARG A 95 -9.86 -1.17 -13.02
CA ARG A 95 -9.74 -0.45 -14.30
C ARG A 95 -8.30 -0.05 -14.61
N ILE A 96 -7.38 -0.98 -14.37
CA ILE A 96 -5.96 -0.83 -14.67
C ILE A 96 -5.60 -1.72 -15.86
N GLY A 97 -4.53 -1.40 -16.59
CA GLY A 97 -3.97 -2.32 -17.58
C GLY A 97 -3.16 -3.44 -16.92
N PRO A 98 -2.99 -4.60 -17.58
CA PRO A 98 -2.13 -5.68 -17.08
C PRO A 98 -0.68 -5.21 -16.91
N GLY A 99 -0.16 -4.38 -17.82
CA GLY A 99 1.17 -3.79 -17.69
C GLY A 99 1.30 -2.81 -16.51
N ASP A 100 0.20 -2.17 -16.09
CA ASP A 100 0.23 -1.32 -14.91
C ASP A 100 0.28 -2.17 -13.63
N LEU A 101 -0.38 -3.35 -13.63
CA LEU A 101 -0.28 -4.30 -12.52
C LEU A 101 1.16 -4.82 -12.40
N ASP A 102 1.75 -5.30 -13.51
CA ASP A 102 3.13 -5.80 -13.54
C ASP A 102 4.11 -4.73 -13.01
N SER A 103 3.98 -3.50 -13.51
CA SER A 103 4.83 -2.38 -13.09
C SER A 103 4.69 -2.04 -11.60
N ARG A 104 3.48 -2.19 -11.03
CA ARG A 104 3.23 -1.97 -9.59
C ARG A 104 3.81 -3.07 -8.74
N VAL A 105 3.71 -4.33 -9.18
CA VAL A 105 4.29 -5.48 -8.47
C VAL A 105 5.82 -5.35 -8.42
N GLU A 106 6.47 -5.09 -9.55
CA GLU A 106 7.92 -4.88 -9.62
C GLU A 106 8.38 -3.73 -8.72
N ARG A 107 7.64 -2.62 -8.75
CA ARG A 107 7.94 -1.44 -7.93
C ARG A 107 7.71 -1.70 -6.44
N ALA A 108 6.67 -2.45 -6.08
CA ALA A 108 6.42 -2.86 -4.71
C ALA A 108 7.53 -3.75 -4.17
N GLU A 109 8.06 -4.68 -4.98
CA GLU A 109 9.19 -5.53 -4.57
C GLU A 109 10.44 -4.68 -4.27
N TRP A 110 10.76 -3.72 -5.14
CA TRP A 110 11.87 -2.80 -4.93
C TRP A 110 11.68 -1.93 -3.68
N LEU A 111 10.49 -1.34 -3.50
CA LEU A 111 10.20 -0.47 -2.36
C LEU A 111 10.14 -1.21 -1.03
N LEU A 112 9.63 -2.44 -0.99
CA LEU A 112 9.66 -3.28 0.21
C LEU A 112 11.10 -3.66 0.59
N SER A 113 11.95 -3.92 -0.41
CA SER A 113 13.37 -4.16 -0.18
C SER A 113 14.06 -2.92 0.40
N ALA A 114 13.73 -1.73 -0.10
CA ALA A 114 14.22 -0.46 0.45
C ALA A 114 13.69 -0.21 1.87
N ALA A 115 12.41 -0.49 2.13
CA ALA A 115 11.79 -0.35 3.44
C ALA A 115 12.43 -1.28 4.48
N GLU A 116 12.76 -2.52 4.11
CA GLU A 116 13.46 -3.47 4.98
C GLU A 116 14.86 -2.95 5.36
N ALA A 117 15.65 -2.51 4.37
CA ALA A 117 16.98 -1.94 4.61
C ALA A 117 16.95 -0.65 5.46
N LEU A 118 15.95 0.22 5.25
CA LEU A 118 15.72 1.41 6.07
C LEU A 118 15.30 1.05 7.50
N GLY A 119 14.46 0.04 7.68
CA GLY A 119 14.08 -0.47 8.99
C GLY A 119 15.29 -0.96 9.79
N GLU A 120 16.17 -1.74 9.15
CA GLU A 120 17.44 -2.18 9.75
C GLU A 120 18.33 -1.00 10.16
N THR A 121 18.50 -0.03 9.25
CA THR A 121 19.35 1.15 9.48
C THR A 121 18.83 2.04 10.61
N THR A 122 17.50 2.13 10.76
CA THR A 122 16.85 3.01 11.75
C THR A 122 16.48 2.31 13.04
N GLY A 123 16.65 0.99 13.13
CA GLY A 123 16.27 0.17 14.27
C GLY A 123 14.76 -0.08 14.40
N VAL A 124 13.98 0.22 13.37
CA VAL A 124 12.52 0.02 13.35
C VAL A 124 12.21 -1.32 12.69
N ARG A 125 11.48 -2.20 13.40
CA ARG A 125 11.11 -3.53 12.91
C ARG A 125 9.62 -3.63 12.65
N VAL A 126 9.27 -3.87 11.38
CA VAL A 126 7.88 -4.11 10.95
C VAL A 126 7.84 -5.46 10.23
N PRO A 127 7.58 -6.59 10.93
CA PRO A 127 7.59 -7.91 10.31
C PRO A 127 6.61 -8.09 9.15
N ALA A 128 5.63 -7.18 9.02
CA ALA A 128 4.71 -7.17 7.89
C ALA A 128 5.41 -6.85 6.56
N VAL A 129 6.48 -6.05 6.57
CA VAL A 129 7.26 -5.70 5.36
C VAL A 129 7.90 -6.96 4.77
N SER A 130 8.64 -7.72 5.58
CA SER A 130 9.27 -8.97 5.13
C SER A 130 8.22 -10.02 4.71
N ARG A 131 7.07 -10.08 5.40
CA ARG A 131 5.94 -10.96 5.03
C ARG A 131 5.34 -10.60 3.68
N ALA A 132 5.10 -9.30 3.41
CA ALA A 132 4.59 -8.83 2.13
C ALA A 132 5.58 -9.17 1.01
N ARG A 133 6.86 -8.86 1.21
CA ARG A 133 7.93 -9.11 0.24
C ARG A 133 8.06 -10.59 -0.12
N SER A 134 7.95 -11.50 0.85
CA SER A 134 8.05 -12.95 0.58
C SER A 134 6.89 -13.54 -0.23
N ARG A 135 5.83 -12.77 -0.47
CA ARG A 135 4.60 -13.21 -1.13
C ARG A 135 4.34 -12.52 -2.47
N LEU A 136 5.13 -11.51 -2.83
CA LEU A 136 5.17 -10.96 -4.18
C LEU A 136 5.89 -11.94 -5.10
#